data_AF-A0AAV3RYG5-F1
#
_entry.id   AF-A0AAV3RYG5-F1
#
_cell.length_a   1.000
_cell.length_b   1.000
_cell.length_c   1.000
_cell.angle_alpha   90.00
_cell.angle_beta   90.00
_cell.angle_gamma   90.00
#
_symmetry.space_group_name_H-M   'P 1'
#
loop_
_entity.id
_entity.type
_entity.pdbx_description
1 polymer ?
#
loop_
_entity_poly.entity_id
_entity_poly.type
_entity_poly.pdbx_seq_one_letter_code
_entity_poly.pdbx_strand_id
1 'polypeptide(L)'
;MEKLTEEEKKALRGSKFGPLPSAPPPRSYPRQAHPGGALKTNKAAALAKFLQRKLQDPNGLASVDPRVVEMAVKNAKETVRASKLL
;
A
#
# COMPACT_ATOMS: atom_id res chain seq x y z
N MET A 1 40.48 1.47 -11.36
CA MET A 1 40.09 0.19 -10.72
C MET A 1 41.37 -0.55 -10.41
N GLU A 2 41.79 -0.57 -9.15
CA GLU A 2 43.02 -1.24 -8.73
C GLU A 2 42.88 -2.74 -8.99
N LYS A 3 43.91 -3.35 -9.60
CA LYS A 3 43.89 -4.78 -9.90
C LYS A 3 44.26 -5.55 -8.64
N LEU A 4 43.34 -6.38 -8.17
CA LEU A 4 43.58 -7.29 -7.05
C LEU A 4 44.77 -8.21 -7.33
N THR A 5 45.57 -8.44 -6.30
CA THR A 5 46.68 -9.42 -6.30
C THR A 5 46.12 -10.85 -6.39
N GLU A 6 46.96 -11.81 -6.80
CA GLU A 6 46.53 -13.21 -6.95
C GLU A 6 46.07 -13.84 -5.63
N GLU A 7 46.61 -13.38 -4.51
CA GLU A 7 46.22 -13.83 -3.17
C GLU A 7 44.82 -13.32 -2.79
N GLU A 8 44.52 -12.05 -3.08
CA GLU A 8 43.19 -11.49 -2.87
C GLU A 8 42.13 -12.16 -3.75
N LYS A 9 42.48 -12.48 -5.00
CA LYS A 9 41.61 -13.26 -5.91
C LYS A 9 41.33 -14.66 -5.35
N LYS A 10 42.33 -15.32 -4.78
CA LYS A 10 42.18 -16.65 -4.17
C LYS A 10 41.31 -16.60 -2.91
N ALA A 11 41.47 -15.58 -2.07
CA ALA A 11 40.64 -15.35 -0.90
C ALA A 11 39.16 -15.13 -1.28
N LEU A 12 38.89 -14.37 -2.34
CA LEU A 12 37.53 -14.13 -2.82
C LEU A 12 36.85 -15.41 -3.34
N ARG A 13 37.63 -16.34 -3.93
CA ARG A 13 37.11 -17.63 -4.41
C ARG A 13 36.65 -18.56 -3.29
N GLY A 14 37.28 -18.46 -2.11
CA GLY A 14 36.89 -19.22 -0.91
C GLY A 14 35.79 -18.55 -0.07
N SER A 15 35.37 -17.34 -0.44
CA SER A 15 34.37 -16.57 0.29
C SER A 15 32.97 -17.18 0.18
N LYS A 16 32.21 -17.19 1.28
CA LYS A 16 30.76 -17.50 1.27
C LYS A 16 29.93 -16.46 0.52
N PHE A 17 30.53 -15.32 0.17
CA PHE A 17 30.00 -14.30 -0.75
C PHE A 17 30.47 -14.50 -2.19
N GLY A 18 30.97 -15.69 -2.54
CA GLY A 18 31.24 -16.05 -3.92
C GLY A 18 30.01 -15.79 -4.81
N PRO A 19 30.21 -15.51 -6.11
CA PRO A 19 29.12 -15.17 -7.00
C PRO A 19 28.01 -16.23 -6.90
N LEU A 20 26.80 -15.77 -6.58
CA LEU A 20 25.63 -16.62 -6.48
C LEU A 20 25.52 -17.46 -7.76
N PRO A 21 25.10 -18.74 -7.66
CA PRO A 21 24.85 -19.55 -8.85
C PRO A 21 23.95 -18.77 -9.79
N SER A 22 24.33 -18.71 -11.07
CA SER A 22 23.60 -17.97 -12.10
C SER A 22 22.11 -18.33 -12.01
N ALA A 23 21.29 -17.37 -11.60
CA ALA A 23 19.87 -17.59 -11.44
C ALA A 23 19.28 -18.02 -12.79
N PRO A 24 18.37 -19.02 -12.82
CA PRO A 24 17.71 -19.38 -14.07
C PRO A 24 17.05 -18.13 -14.68
N PRO A 25 17.01 -18.03 -16.03
CA PRO A 25 16.46 -16.87 -16.72
C PRO A 25 15.06 -16.57 -16.17
N PRO A 26 14.73 -15.28 -15.95
CA PRO A 26 13.47 -14.89 -15.35
C PRO A 26 12.35 -15.41 -16.24
N ARG A 27 11.64 -16.43 -15.75
CA ARG A 27 10.45 -16.92 -16.41
C ARG A 27 9.42 -15.78 -16.37
N SER A 28 8.87 -15.42 -17.52
CA SER A 28 7.84 -14.39 -17.71
C SER A 28 6.48 -14.83 -17.13
N TYR A 29 6.47 -15.37 -15.92
CA TYR A 29 5.22 -15.59 -15.21
C TYR A 29 4.69 -14.23 -14.76
N PRO A 30 3.37 -13.98 -14.95
CA PRO A 30 2.73 -12.86 -14.29
C PRO A 30 3.06 -12.96 -12.80
N ARG A 31 3.68 -11.90 -12.23
CA ARG A 31 3.99 -11.87 -10.81
C ARG A 31 2.67 -12.06 -10.05
N GLN A 32 2.50 -13.21 -9.41
CA GLN A 32 1.44 -13.40 -8.44
C GLN A 32 1.62 -12.32 -7.38
N ALA A 33 0.55 -11.56 -7.12
CA ALA A 33 0.58 -10.52 -6.10
C ALA A 33 0.99 -11.15 -4.77
N HIS A 34 1.93 -10.51 -4.06
CA HIS A 34 2.34 -10.98 -2.75
C HIS A 34 1.11 -11.14 -1.85
N PRO A 35 1.01 -12.18 -1.01
CA PRO A 35 0.04 -12.19 0.07
C PRO A 35 0.35 -10.98 0.97
N GLY A 36 -0.40 -9.88 0.80
CA GLY A 36 -0.08 -8.56 1.38
C GLY A 36 0.11 -7.42 0.36
N GLY A 37 0.02 -7.69 -0.94
CA GLY A 37 -0.03 -6.64 -1.97
C GLY A 37 -1.23 -5.72 -1.78
N ALA A 38 -1.19 -4.52 -2.37
CA ALA A 38 -2.22 -3.50 -2.19
C ALA A 38 -3.61 -4.05 -2.52
N LEU A 39 -4.38 -4.36 -1.47
CA LEU A 39 -5.77 -4.77 -1.61
C LEU A 39 -6.51 -3.60 -2.25
N LYS A 40 -7.25 -3.85 -3.33
CA LYS A 40 -8.23 -2.89 -3.84
C LYS A 40 -9.25 -2.67 -2.72
N THR A 41 -9.05 -1.62 -1.94
CA THR A 41 -9.91 -1.30 -0.80
C THR A 41 -11.16 -0.63 -1.35
N ASN A 42 -12.32 -1.10 -0.91
CA ASN A 42 -13.59 -0.43 -1.21
C ASN A 42 -13.49 1.01 -0.67
N LYS A 43 -13.48 2.00 -1.56
CA LYS A 43 -13.28 3.42 -1.22
C LYS A 43 -14.30 3.90 -0.18
N ALA A 44 -15.55 3.44 -0.27
CA ALA A 44 -16.59 3.78 0.71
C ALA A 44 -16.30 3.18 2.08
N ALA A 45 -15.90 1.90 2.12
CA ALA A 45 -15.54 1.25 3.38
C ALA A 45 -14.29 1.87 4.03
N ALA A 46 -13.28 2.24 3.23
CA ALA A 46 -12.08 2.91 3.71
C ALA A 46 -12.42 4.29 4.28
N LEU A 47 -13.28 5.06 3.60
CA LEU A 47 -13.74 6.36 4.06
C LEU A 47 -14.54 6.26 5.37
N ALA A 48 -15.46 5.30 5.49
CA ALA A 48 -16.22 5.07 6.71
C ALA A 48 -15.30 4.75 7.92
N LYS A 49 -14.32 3.87 7.71
CA LYS A 49 -13.31 3.54 8.74
C LYS A 49 -12.40 4.72 9.08
N PHE A 50 -12.13 5.61 8.12
CA PHE A 50 -11.37 6.83 8.38
C PHE A 50 -12.16 7.79 9.26
N LEU A 51 -13.43 8.06 8.92
CA LEU A 51 -14.30 8.93 9.70
C LEU A 51 -14.52 8.41 11.12
N GLN A 52 -14.71 7.10 11.29
CA GLN A 52 -14.84 6.47 12.61
C GLN A 52 -13.58 6.70 13.47
N ARG A 53 -12.39 6.55 12.88
CA ARG A 53 -11.12 6.83 13.57
C ARG A 53 -10.96 8.30 13.92
N LYS A 54 -11.38 9.21 13.02
CA LYS A 54 -11.36 10.66 13.27
C LYS A 54 -12.31 11.10 14.38
N LEU A 55 -13.43 10.39 14.59
CA LEU A 55 -14.36 10.71 15.67
C LEU A 55 -13.83 10.31 17.06
N GLN A 56 -12.95 9.30 17.13
CA GLN A 56 -12.30 8.88 18.38
C GLN A 56 -11.13 9.77 18.79
N ASP A 57 -10.60 10.56 17.85
CA ASP A 57 -9.52 11.52 18.09
C ASP A 57 -10.15 12.84 18.60
N PRO A 58 -9.78 13.31 19.81
CA PRO A 58 -10.35 14.54 20.39
C PRO A 58 -10.16 15.78 19.53
N ASN A 59 -9.14 15.81 18.66
CA ASN A 59 -8.89 16.89 17.70
C ASN A 59 -9.12 16.45 16.24
N GLY A 60 -9.63 15.23 16.01
CA GLY A 60 -9.70 14.62 14.69
C GLY A 60 -10.62 15.36 13.70
N LEU A 61 -11.59 16.10 14.23
CA LEU A 61 -12.53 16.91 13.45
C LEU A 61 -12.02 18.33 13.16
N ALA A 62 -10.97 18.80 13.83
CA ALA A 62 -10.44 20.15 13.64
C ALA A 62 -9.91 20.37 12.21
N SER A 63 -9.50 19.30 11.52
CA SER A 63 -9.02 19.35 10.13
C SER A 63 -10.13 19.20 9.07
N VAL A 64 -11.40 19.13 9.46
CA VAL A 64 -12.53 18.86 8.56
C VAL A 64 -13.40 20.11 8.43
N ASP A 65 -13.67 20.57 7.20
CA ASP A 65 -14.57 21.72 6.97
C ASP A 65 -16.02 21.32 7.34
N PRO A 66 -16.65 21.99 8.32
CA PRO A 66 -18.02 21.69 8.73
C PRO A 66 -19.05 21.79 7.60
N ARG A 67 -18.84 22.71 6.64
CA ARG A 67 -19.76 22.93 5.51
C ARG A 67 -19.80 21.72 4.58
N VAL A 68 -18.65 21.08 4.38
CA VAL A 68 -18.55 19.86 3.55
C VAL A 68 -19.27 18.70 4.24
N VAL A 69 -19.17 18.58 5.56
CA VAL A 69 -19.86 17.55 6.33
C VAL A 69 -21.37 17.72 6.25
N GLU A 70 -21.86 18.94 6.44
CA GLU A 70 -23.28 19.25 6.38
C GLU A 70 -23.88 18.91 5.00
N MET A 71 -23.21 19.35 3.93
CA MET A 71 -23.63 19.04 2.55
C MET A 71 -23.60 17.52 2.29
N ALA A 72 -22.56 16.81 2.75
CA ALA A 72 -22.47 15.37 2.59
C ALA A 72 -23.63 14.63 3.31
N VAL A 73 -23.99 15.06 4.52
CA VAL A 73 -25.12 14.49 5.28
C VAL A 73 -26.45 14.75 4.58
N LYS A 74 -26.66 15.96 4.05
CA LYS A 74 -27.86 16.30 3.28
C LYS A 74 -28.00 15.41 2.05
N ASN A 75 -26.94 15.32 1.23
CA ASN A 75 -26.93 14.52 0.01
C ASN A 75 -27.17 13.03 0.32
N ALA A 76 -26.55 12.49 1.37
CA ALA A 76 -26.76 11.10 1.77
C ALA A 76 -28.22 10.81 2.16
N LYS A 77 -28.87 11.71 2.91
CA LYS A 77 -30.30 11.58 3.27
C LYS A 77 -31.19 11.61 2.03
N GLU A 78 -30.88 12.46 1.06
CA GLU A 78 -31.60 12.55 -0.21
C GLU A 78 -31.45 11.26 -1.04
N THR A 79 -30.24 10.71 -1.14
CA THR A 79 -30.00 9.43 -1.84
C THR A 79 -30.77 8.26 -1.21
N VAL A 80 -30.81 8.16 0.12
CA VAL A 80 -31.55 7.10 0.82
C VAL A 80 -33.07 7.23 0.64
N ARG A 81 -33.58 8.47 0.55
CA ARG A 81 -35.01 8.70 0.25
C ARG A 81 -35.35 8.30 -1.18
N ALA A 82 -34.50 8.65 -2.15
CA ALA A 82 -34.68 8.29 -3.54
C ALA A 82 -34.67 6.77 -3.76
N SER A 83 -33.79 6.04 -3.08
CA SER A 83 -33.71 4.58 -3.19
C SER A 83 -34.87 3.83 -2.51
N LYS A 84 -35.64 4.49 -1.63
CA LYS A 84 -36.84 3.92 -0.99
C LYS A 84 -38.13 4.12 -1.80
N LEU A 85 -38.07 4.99 -2.81
CA LEU A 85 -39.19 5.33 -3.69
C LEU A 85 -39.13 4.59 -5.03
N LEU A 86 -38.08 3.81 -5.28
CA LEU A 86 -37.95 2.83 -6.35
C LEU A 86 -38.18 1.43 -5.80
#